data_AF-A0A9P8B854-F1
#
_entry.id   AF-A0A9P8B854-F1
#
_cell.length_a   1.000
_cell.length_b   1.000
_cell.length_c   1.000
_cell.angle_alpha   90.00
_cell.angle_beta   90.00
_cell.angle_gamma   90.00
#
_symmetry.space_group_name_H-M   'P 1'
#
loop_
_entity.id
_entity.type
_entity.pdbx_description
1 polymer ?
#
loop_
_entity_poly.entity_id
_entity_poly.type
_entity_poly.pdbx_seq_one_letter_code
_entity_poly.pdbx_strand_id
1 'polypeptide(L)'
;MPKISRLAFALFSAFTALAPVSSTPIIFCDLAELSPYITAITPGTAVTGLGLTQTSGAATLTEGGFHGGWSYAGGGLGAFDGCHYWWLNIEASSTSIKPLTWAFDVRNTTTWSGGPGEILTTVDVAPQAFVPARTSTFIACKESGTWVLYVQQGVDVPEGDCVSTQLEEGTSDVIV
;
A
#
# COMPACT_ATOMS: atom_id res chain seq x y z
N MET A 1 -92.22 -7.97 6.30
CA MET A 1 -91.74 -8.33 7.65
C MET A 1 -90.20 -8.35 7.64
N PRO A 2 -89.54 -8.00 8.75
CA PRO A 2 -88.33 -7.17 8.81
C PRO A 2 -87.00 -7.93 8.75
N LYS A 3 -85.91 -7.18 8.44
CA LYS A 3 -84.51 -7.21 8.98
C LYS A 3 -83.81 -8.58 9.11
N ILE A 4 -82.53 -8.75 8.82
CA ILE A 4 -81.40 -8.19 9.57
C ILE A 4 -80.11 -8.36 8.74
N SER A 5 -79.39 -7.25 8.61
CA SER A 5 -78.02 -7.10 8.16
C SER A 5 -77.04 -7.85 9.07
N ARG A 6 -76.00 -8.48 8.50
CA ARG A 6 -74.78 -8.84 9.22
C ARG A 6 -73.55 -8.37 8.44
N LEU A 7 -73.13 -7.14 8.73
CA LEU A 7 -71.77 -6.69 8.46
C LEU A 7 -70.79 -7.52 9.31
N ALA A 8 -69.85 -8.20 8.67
CA ALA A 8 -68.68 -8.75 9.32
C ALA A 8 -67.64 -7.63 9.48
N PHE A 9 -67.40 -7.20 10.72
CA PHE A 9 -66.30 -6.32 11.07
C PHE A 9 -65.00 -7.14 11.04
N ALA A 10 -64.12 -6.88 10.07
CA ALA A 10 -62.75 -7.36 10.11
C ALA A 10 -61.92 -6.41 10.99
N LEU A 11 -61.47 -6.89 12.16
CA LEU A 11 -60.44 -6.21 12.94
C LEU A 11 -59.08 -6.45 12.27
N PHE A 12 -58.54 -5.43 11.61
CA PHE A 12 -57.12 -5.37 11.29
C PHE A 12 -56.36 -5.01 12.57
N SER A 13 -55.66 -5.97 13.17
CA SER A 13 -54.63 -5.69 14.15
C SER A 13 -53.45 -5.02 13.44
N ALA A 14 -53.27 -3.72 13.66
CA ALA A 14 -52.06 -3.02 13.26
C ALA A 14 -50.92 -3.47 14.19
N PHE A 15 -50.14 -4.45 13.74
CA PHE A 15 -48.81 -4.67 14.28
C PHE A 15 -47.96 -3.46 13.86
N THR A 16 -47.72 -2.52 14.78
CA THR A 16 -46.61 -1.58 14.68
C THR A 16 -45.32 -2.40 14.70
N ALA A 17 -44.81 -2.73 13.52
CA ALA A 17 -43.47 -3.25 13.36
C ALA A 17 -42.50 -2.18 13.88
N LEU A 18 -41.81 -2.49 14.98
CA LEU A 18 -40.65 -1.71 15.41
C LEU A 18 -39.66 -1.70 14.25
N ALA A 19 -39.29 -0.51 13.79
CA ALA A 19 -38.23 -0.38 12.80
C ALA A 19 -36.98 -1.11 13.32
N PRO A 20 -36.32 -1.95 12.50
CA PRO A 20 -35.10 -2.60 12.93
C PRO A 20 -34.10 -1.52 13.35
N VAL A 21 -33.61 -1.61 14.59
CA VAL A 21 -32.51 -0.78 15.06
C VAL A 21 -31.35 -1.05 14.10
N SER A 22 -30.97 -0.03 13.33
CA SER A 22 -29.79 -0.10 12.46
C SER A 22 -28.58 -0.31 13.36
N SER A 23 -28.11 -1.55 13.45
CA SER A 23 -26.82 -1.86 14.04
C SER A 23 -25.77 -1.19 13.16
N THR A 24 -25.15 -0.13 13.66
CA THR A 24 -23.96 0.44 13.05
C THR A 24 -22.94 -0.70 12.93
N PRO A 25 -22.47 -1.05 11.73
CA PRO A 25 -21.45 -2.09 11.61
C PRO A 25 -20.21 -1.61 12.37
N ILE A 26 -19.78 -2.41 13.34
CA ILE A 26 -18.50 -2.19 14.02
C ILE A 26 -17.44 -2.51 12.97
N ILE A 27 -16.84 -1.47 12.38
CA ILE A 27 -15.67 -1.63 11.52
C ILE A 27 -14.51 -1.94 12.46
N PHE A 28 -14.15 -3.22 12.57
CA PHE A 28 -12.88 -3.60 13.17
C PHE A 28 -11.79 -3.28 12.14
N CYS A 29 -11.09 -2.17 12.36
CA CYS A 29 -9.76 -2.02 11.76
C CYS A 29 -8.86 -3.00 12.49
N ASP A 30 -8.25 -3.93 11.77
CA ASP A 30 -7.14 -4.68 12.36
C ASP A 30 -6.10 -3.68 12.87
N LEU A 31 -5.50 -3.98 14.02
CA LEU A 31 -4.36 -3.20 14.49
C LEU A 31 -3.22 -3.40 13.49
N ALA A 32 -2.45 -2.34 13.21
CA ALA A 32 -1.28 -2.46 12.35
C ALA A 32 -0.35 -3.55 12.90
N GLU A 33 -0.25 -4.66 12.19
CA GLU A 33 0.69 -5.73 12.51
C GLU A 33 2.11 -5.17 12.35
N LEU A 34 2.98 -5.40 13.33
CA LEU A 34 4.37 -4.99 13.17
C LEU A 34 5.03 -5.92 12.17
N SER A 35 5.55 -5.37 11.07
CA SER A 35 6.30 -6.10 10.06
C SER A 35 7.77 -5.65 10.05
N PRO A 36 8.72 -6.52 9.67
CA PRO A 36 10.08 -6.09 9.39
C PRO A 36 10.14 -5.00 8.33
N TYR A 37 11.24 -4.26 8.37
CA TYR A 37 11.53 -3.22 7.39
C TYR A 37 11.68 -3.79 5.98
N ILE A 38 11.29 -3.02 4.99
CA ILE A 38 11.88 -3.12 3.65
C ILE A 38 13.19 -2.31 3.70
N THR A 39 14.33 -2.98 3.54
CA THR A 39 15.67 -2.36 3.68
C THR A 39 16.47 -2.40 2.39
N ALA A 40 17.36 -1.43 2.23
CA ALA A 40 18.36 -1.45 1.18
C ALA A 40 19.50 -2.43 1.52
N ILE A 41 19.72 -3.44 0.68
CA ILE A 41 20.60 -4.58 0.99
C ILE A 41 21.92 -4.60 0.23
N THR A 42 22.15 -3.68 -0.72
CA THR A 42 23.36 -3.73 -1.55
C THR A 42 24.60 -3.32 -0.74
N PRO A 43 25.57 -4.23 -0.46
CA PRO A 43 26.68 -3.94 0.44
C PRO A 43 27.64 -2.86 -0.08
N GLY A 44 28.20 -2.08 0.83
CA GLY A 44 29.22 -1.07 0.51
C GLY A 44 28.65 0.22 -0.09
N THR A 45 27.33 0.39 -0.07
CA THR A 45 26.68 1.64 -0.49
C THR A 45 26.36 2.50 0.74
N ALA A 46 26.17 3.80 0.54
CA ALA A 46 25.81 4.71 1.62
C ALA A 46 24.39 4.47 2.18
N VAL A 47 23.60 3.62 1.53
CA VAL A 47 22.22 3.31 1.92
C VAL A 47 22.03 1.90 2.46
N THR A 48 23.08 1.07 2.51
CA THR A 48 22.98 -0.29 3.06
C THR A 48 22.42 -0.25 4.48
N GLY A 49 21.36 -1.01 4.74
CA GLY A 49 20.68 -1.10 6.04
C GLY A 49 19.66 0.01 6.32
N LEU A 50 19.53 1.02 5.45
CA LEU A 50 18.46 2.01 5.59
C LEU A 50 17.11 1.40 5.18
N GLY A 51 16.07 1.75 5.92
CA GLY A 51 14.71 1.25 5.73
C GLY A 51 13.83 2.21 4.92
N LEU A 52 12.96 1.66 4.09
CA LEU A 52 11.91 2.37 3.37
C LEU A 52 10.93 3.00 4.35
N THR A 53 10.79 4.32 4.28
CA THR A 53 9.83 5.08 5.08
C THR A 53 8.48 5.12 4.41
N GLN A 54 7.43 5.18 5.21
CA GLN A 54 6.08 5.52 4.76
C GLN A 54 5.75 6.93 5.27
N THR A 55 5.90 7.92 4.40
CA THR A 55 5.47 9.31 4.64
C THR A 55 4.87 9.84 3.35
N SER A 56 3.83 10.67 3.44
CA SER A 56 3.20 11.28 2.26
C SER A 56 4.23 11.95 1.34
N GLY A 57 4.14 11.71 0.03
CA GLY A 57 5.07 12.28 -0.95
C GLY A 57 6.12 11.30 -1.40
N ALA A 58 7.37 11.76 -1.60
CA ALA A 58 8.43 10.91 -2.12
C ALA A 58 8.77 9.76 -1.18
N ALA A 59 9.05 8.58 -1.75
CA ALA A 59 9.56 7.45 -0.99
C ALA A 59 11.02 7.71 -0.60
N THR A 60 11.37 7.49 0.67
CA THR A 60 12.73 7.75 1.17
C THR A 60 13.29 6.59 1.97
N LEU A 61 14.62 6.56 2.12
CA LEU A 61 15.34 5.61 2.98
C LEU A 61 15.88 6.35 4.21
N THR A 62 15.60 5.84 5.41
CA THR A 62 16.08 6.40 6.68
C THR A 62 16.52 5.31 7.66
N GLU A 63 17.19 5.71 8.73
CA GLU A 63 17.44 4.82 9.86
C GLU A 63 16.09 4.42 10.49
N GLY A 64 15.77 3.13 10.48
CA GLY A 64 14.57 2.59 11.13
C GLY A 64 13.32 2.46 10.26
N GLY A 65 13.24 3.04 9.05
CA GLY A 65 12.16 2.74 8.09
C GLY A 65 10.71 2.75 8.62
N PHE A 66 9.82 2.02 7.94
CA PHE A 66 8.43 1.78 8.36
C PHE A 66 8.27 0.37 8.95
N HIS A 67 7.54 0.30 10.06
CA HIS A 67 7.34 -0.91 10.87
C HIS A 67 5.94 -1.52 10.80
N GLY A 68 5.00 -0.89 10.10
CA GLY A 68 3.64 -1.43 9.99
C GLY A 68 3.56 -2.56 8.97
N GLY A 69 2.40 -3.19 8.92
CA GLY A 69 2.13 -4.32 8.03
C GLY A 69 2.28 -3.91 6.56
N TRP A 70 3.06 -4.69 5.83
CA TRP A 70 3.12 -4.61 4.37
C TRP A 70 2.03 -5.49 3.76
N SER A 71 1.37 -4.96 2.74
CA SER A 71 0.36 -5.67 1.97
C SER A 71 0.76 -5.67 0.51
N TYR A 72 0.74 -6.85 -0.08
CA TYR A 72 0.91 -7.05 -1.53
C TYR A 72 -0.44 -7.22 -2.24
N ALA A 73 -1.54 -6.84 -1.59
CA ALA A 73 -2.89 -7.15 -2.01
C ALA A 73 -3.20 -6.60 -3.42
N GLY A 74 -3.72 -7.48 -4.27
CA GLY A 74 -4.01 -7.16 -5.67
C GLY A 74 -2.78 -6.70 -6.45
N GLY A 75 -1.57 -6.95 -5.96
CA GLY A 75 -0.30 -6.51 -6.54
C GLY A 75 0.19 -5.14 -6.08
N GLY A 76 -0.53 -4.36 -5.27
CA GLY A 76 0.03 -3.09 -4.77
C GLY A 76 1.02 -3.37 -3.65
N LEU A 77 2.07 -2.57 -3.46
CA LEU A 77 2.82 -2.53 -2.20
C LEU A 77 2.19 -1.44 -1.33
N GLY A 78 1.45 -1.86 -0.31
CA GLY A 78 0.75 -1.00 0.62
C GLY A 78 1.32 -1.10 2.03
N ALA A 79 1.45 0.02 2.70
CA ALA A 79 1.64 0.08 4.15
C ALA A 79 0.28 0.30 4.82
N PHE A 80 -0.13 -0.63 5.66
CA PHE A 80 -1.41 -0.56 6.34
C PHE A 80 -1.37 0.36 7.56
N ASP A 81 -2.32 1.28 7.63
CA ASP A 81 -2.49 2.24 8.72
C ASP A 81 -3.99 2.43 9.03
N GLY A 82 -4.45 1.86 10.14
CA GLY A 82 -5.77 2.18 10.72
C GLY A 82 -6.96 2.09 9.77
N CYS A 83 -7.15 0.93 9.10
CA CYS A 83 -8.13 0.66 8.03
C CYS A 83 -7.78 1.16 6.62
N HIS A 84 -6.72 1.92 6.47
CA HIS A 84 -6.35 2.54 5.21
C HIS A 84 -5.00 2.05 4.73
N TYR A 85 -4.71 2.27 3.46
CA TYR A 85 -3.42 1.92 2.89
C TYR A 85 -2.73 3.16 2.35
N TRP A 86 -1.46 3.29 2.69
CA TRP A 86 -0.54 4.11 1.92
C TRP A 86 0.06 3.23 0.83
N TRP A 87 -0.22 3.55 -0.44
CA TRP A 87 0.27 2.77 -1.57
C TRP A 87 1.54 3.38 -2.13
N LEU A 88 2.54 2.53 -2.39
CA LEU A 88 3.75 2.91 -3.10
C LEU A 88 3.50 2.85 -4.60
N ASN A 89 3.54 4.01 -5.24
CA ASN A 89 3.26 4.20 -6.65
C ASN A 89 4.54 4.47 -7.43
N ILE A 90 4.56 4.04 -8.69
CA ILE A 90 5.62 4.35 -9.65
C ILE A 90 5.09 5.45 -10.57
N GLU A 91 5.66 6.64 -10.46
CA GLU A 91 5.24 7.81 -11.23
C GLU A 91 5.81 7.81 -12.65
N ALA A 92 5.07 8.46 -13.55
CA ALA A 92 5.51 8.64 -14.92
C ALA A 92 6.76 9.54 -15.00
N SER A 93 7.71 9.15 -15.86
CA SER A 93 8.90 9.94 -16.19
C SER A 93 9.30 9.69 -17.65
N SER A 94 9.92 10.68 -18.29
CA SER A 94 10.50 10.57 -19.63
C SER A 94 11.82 9.79 -19.65
N THR A 95 12.43 9.54 -18.49
CA THR A 95 13.66 8.75 -18.32
C THR A 95 13.35 7.32 -17.88
N SER A 96 14.33 6.43 -17.91
CA SER A 96 14.24 5.08 -17.34
C SER A 96 14.31 5.03 -15.81
N ILE A 97 14.67 6.15 -15.18
CA ILE A 97 14.53 6.39 -13.73
C ILE A 97 13.09 6.87 -13.45
N LYS A 98 12.34 6.15 -12.63
CA LYS A 98 10.94 6.47 -12.28
C LYS A 98 10.82 6.87 -10.80
N PRO A 99 10.18 8.01 -10.47
CA PRO A 99 9.96 8.40 -9.08
C PRO A 99 9.04 7.43 -8.34
N LEU A 100 9.30 7.25 -7.05
CA LEU A 100 8.42 6.52 -6.14
C LEU A 100 7.72 7.47 -5.18
N THR A 101 6.41 7.30 -5.04
CA THR A 101 5.57 8.16 -4.19
C THR A 101 4.61 7.35 -3.33
N TRP A 102 4.40 7.81 -2.11
CA TRP A 102 3.33 7.33 -1.24
C TRP A 102 2.08 8.19 -1.42
N ALA A 103 0.96 7.52 -1.65
CA ALA A 103 -0.35 8.15 -1.68
C ALA A 103 -1.35 7.39 -0.78
N PHE A 104 -2.15 8.14 -0.04
CA PHE A 104 -3.17 7.61 0.86
C PHE A 104 -4.39 7.13 0.08
N ASP A 105 -4.75 5.86 0.21
CA ASP A 105 -5.86 5.16 -0.45
C ASP A 105 -5.90 5.26 -1.99
N VAL A 106 -4.84 5.79 -2.59
CA VAL A 106 -4.72 5.97 -4.04
C VAL A 106 -3.62 5.06 -4.56
N ARG A 107 -4.05 4.01 -5.24
CA ARG A 107 -3.19 3.09 -5.97
C ARG A 107 -3.26 3.43 -7.46
N ASN A 108 -2.27 4.18 -7.94
CA ASN A 108 -2.21 4.64 -9.32
C ASN A 108 -1.67 3.55 -10.24
N THR A 109 -0.56 2.92 -9.89
CA THR A 109 0.11 1.99 -10.82
C THR A 109 0.97 0.95 -10.11
N THR A 110 1.10 -0.17 -10.82
CA THR A 110 2.10 -1.24 -10.72
C THR A 110 1.83 -2.38 -9.74
N THR A 111 2.17 -3.55 -10.23
CA THR A 111 2.14 -4.80 -9.50
C THR A 111 3.54 -4.96 -8.92
N TRP A 112 3.63 -5.27 -7.65
CA TRP A 112 4.83 -5.53 -6.89
C TRP A 112 4.83 -7.03 -6.57
N SER A 113 6.01 -7.61 -6.53
CA SER A 113 6.23 -8.93 -5.95
C SER A 113 7.32 -8.81 -4.90
N GLY A 114 7.05 -9.38 -3.74
CA GLY A 114 7.93 -9.43 -2.58
C GLY A 114 7.19 -10.13 -1.45
N GLY A 115 7.87 -10.19 -0.32
CA GLY A 115 7.39 -10.80 0.91
C GLY A 115 8.56 -10.98 1.88
N PRO A 116 8.30 -11.49 3.09
CA PRO A 116 9.33 -11.66 4.11
C PRO A 116 10.53 -12.49 3.58
N GLY A 117 11.72 -11.89 3.61
CA GLY A 117 12.98 -12.44 3.11
C GLY A 117 13.17 -12.39 1.60
N GLU A 118 12.27 -11.73 0.87
CA GLU A 118 12.34 -11.63 -0.59
C GLU A 118 12.74 -10.23 -1.06
N ILE A 119 13.49 -10.21 -2.16
CA ILE A 119 13.85 -8.98 -2.85
C ILE A 119 12.60 -8.39 -3.51
N LEU A 120 12.28 -7.16 -3.13
CA LEU A 120 11.21 -6.38 -3.70
C LEU A 120 11.46 -6.16 -5.20
N THR A 121 10.48 -6.53 -6.01
CA THR A 121 10.56 -6.50 -7.46
C THR A 121 9.31 -5.85 -8.03
N THR A 122 9.48 -4.88 -8.91
CA THR A 122 8.36 -4.37 -9.73
C THR A 122 8.04 -5.41 -10.79
N VAL A 123 6.77 -5.61 -11.12
CA VAL A 123 6.36 -6.56 -12.15
C VAL A 123 5.46 -5.90 -13.19
N ASP A 124 5.59 -6.37 -14.43
CA ASP A 124 4.83 -5.89 -15.58
C ASP A 124 3.32 -6.08 -15.37
N VAL A 125 2.54 -5.02 -15.57
CA VAL A 125 1.08 -5.09 -15.70
C VAL A 125 0.64 -4.45 -17.01
N ALA A 126 0.19 -5.27 -17.95
CA ALA A 126 -0.56 -4.83 -19.12
C ALA A 126 -2.01 -4.47 -18.73
N PRO A 127 -2.72 -3.57 -19.45
CA PRO A 127 -2.35 -2.86 -20.67
C PRO A 127 -2.49 -1.34 -20.47
N GLN A 128 -1.54 -0.70 -19.82
CA GLN A 128 -1.44 0.76 -19.83
C GLN A 128 -0.06 1.15 -20.33
N ALA A 129 0.04 2.22 -21.10
CA ALA A 129 1.24 2.68 -21.82
C ALA A 129 2.45 3.02 -20.92
N PHE A 130 2.36 2.73 -19.63
CA PHE A 130 3.35 2.89 -18.60
C PHE A 130 3.49 1.58 -17.81
N VAL A 131 3.85 0.50 -18.51
CA VAL A 131 4.18 -0.77 -17.85
C VAL A 131 5.63 -0.68 -17.37
N PRO A 132 5.91 -0.73 -16.06
CA PRO A 132 7.29 -0.85 -15.60
C PRO A 132 7.86 -2.19 -16.08
N ALA A 133 9.00 -2.19 -16.75
CA ALA A 133 9.74 -3.44 -16.97
C ALA A 133 9.99 -4.11 -15.61
N ARG A 134 9.83 -5.43 -15.52
CA ARG A 134 10.20 -6.17 -14.30
C ARG A 134 11.63 -5.81 -13.86
N THR A 135 11.79 -5.28 -12.66
CA THR A 135 13.11 -4.91 -12.11
C THR A 135 13.11 -5.00 -10.58
N SER A 136 14.26 -5.38 -10.02
CA SER A 136 14.56 -5.29 -8.58
C SER A 136 15.63 -4.24 -8.29
N THR A 137 15.93 -3.38 -9.28
CA THR A 137 16.94 -2.34 -9.17
C THR A 137 16.28 -1.02 -8.83
N PHE A 138 16.73 -0.44 -7.72
CA PHE A 138 16.33 0.87 -7.26
C PHE A 138 17.54 1.79 -7.28
N ILE A 139 17.28 3.08 -7.36
CA ILE A 139 18.28 4.13 -7.21
C ILE A 139 17.88 4.95 -5.99
N ALA A 140 18.82 5.18 -5.09
CA ALA A 140 18.67 6.11 -3.99
C ALA A 140 19.56 7.33 -4.26
N CYS A 141 18.97 8.51 -4.33
CA CYS A 141 19.67 9.78 -4.56
C CYS A 141 19.58 10.68 -3.33
N LYS A 142 20.69 11.32 -2.96
CA LYS A 142 20.73 12.24 -1.82
C LYS A 142 20.25 13.62 -2.22
N GLU A 143 19.06 13.98 -1.77
CA GLU A 143 18.39 15.25 -2.05
C GLU A 143 18.11 15.98 -0.76
N SER A 144 18.65 17.19 -0.60
CA SER A 144 18.49 18.01 0.62
C SER A 144 18.82 17.28 1.93
N GLY A 145 19.73 16.29 1.88
CA GLY A 145 20.14 15.50 3.04
C GLY A 145 19.39 14.18 3.23
N THR A 146 18.37 13.89 2.41
CA THR A 146 17.55 12.67 2.50
C THR A 146 17.78 11.77 1.29
N TRP A 147 17.76 10.46 1.47
CA TRP A 147 17.87 9.48 0.38
C TRP A 147 16.50 9.23 -0.23
N VAL A 148 16.23 9.84 -1.38
CA VAL A 148 14.99 9.69 -2.15
C VAL A 148 15.13 8.48 -3.08
N LEU A 149 14.08 7.66 -3.15
CA LEU A 149 14.08 6.38 -3.85
C LEU A 149 13.38 6.47 -5.21
N TYR A 150 13.98 5.79 -6.18
CA TYR A 150 13.52 5.68 -7.56
C TYR A 150 13.60 4.23 -8.03
N VAL A 151 12.79 3.85 -9.03
CA VAL A 151 12.92 2.57 -9.75
C VAL A 151 13.78 2.77 -10.98
N GLN A 152 14.72 1.86 -11.22
CA GLN A 152 15.53 1.84 -12.44
C GLN A 152 15.05 0.79 -13.42
N GLN A 153 14.58 1.24 -14.60
CA GLN A 153 14.01 0.38 -15.65
C GLN A 153 14.84 0.36 -16.94
N GLY A 154 16.03 0.94 -16.94
CA GLY A 154 16.85 1.07 -18.13
C GLY A 154 18.30 1.41 -17.80
N VAL A 155 18.90 2.27 -18.63
CA VAL A 155 20.35 2.54 -18.61
C VAL A 155 20.70 3.99 -18.25
N ASP A 156 19.70 4.83 -17.97
CA ASP A 156 19.98 6.20 -17.58
C ASP A 156 20.73 6.21 -16.25
N VAL A 157 21.76 7.04 -16.17
CA VAL A 157 22.56 7.24 -14.98
C VAL A 157 22.03 8.48 -14.26
N PRO A 158 21.65 8.37 -12.98
CA PRO A 158 21.17 9.52 -12.23
C PRO A 158 22.29 10.54 -12.03
N GLU A 159 21.95 11.83 -12.07
CA GLU A 159 22.88 12.91 -11.73
C GLU A 159 22.98 13.07 -10.20
N GLY A 160 24.16 13.43 -9.69
CA GLY A 160 24.37 13.74 -8.27
C GLY A 160 24.89 12.56 -7.43
N ASP A 161 24.65 12.63 -6.12
CA ASP A 161 25.06 11.59 -5.15
C ASP A 161 23.98 10.51 -5.12
N CYS A 162 24.09 9.54 -6.03
CA CYS A 162 23.14 8.46 -6.20
C CYS A 162 23.81 7.11 -6.20
N VAL A 163 23.15 6.12 -5.60
CA VAL A 163 23.63 4.74 -5.53
C VAL A 163 22.54 3.78 -5.99
N SER A 164 22.95 2.72 -6.69
CA SER A 164 22.07 1.61 -7.03
C SER A 164 21.94 0.68 -5.83
N THR A 165 20.72 0.21 -5.54
CA THR A 165 20.44 -0.75 -4.48
C THR A 165 19.34 -1.72 -4.86
N GLN A 166 19.29 -2.86 -4.18
CA GLN A 166 18.10 -3.70 -4.09
C GLN A 166 17.41 -3.46 -2.75
N LEU A 167 16.11 -3.74 -2.69
CA LEU A 167 15.32 -3.69 -1.47
C LEU A 167 14.85 -5.09 -1.09
N GLU A 168 14.87 -5.43 0.19
CA GLU A 168 14.37 -6.71 0.73
C GLU A 168 13.48 -6.43 1.93
N GLU A 169 12.32 -7.09 2.00
CA GLU A 169 11.51 -7.11 3.21
C GLU A 169 12.15 -8.10 4.21
N GLY A 170 12.44 -7.64 5.42
CA GLY A 170 13.05 -8.51 6.43
C GLY A 170 12.18 -9.72 6.76
N THR A 171 12.82 -10.80 7.22
CA THR A 171 12.12 -11.93 7.85
C THR A 171 11.91 -11.60 9.32
N SER A 172 10.71 -11.79 9.85
CA SER A 172 10.42 -11.50 11.26
C SER A 172 11.26 -12.37 12.20
N ASP A 173 12.34 -11.80 12.73
CA ASP A 173 13.13 -12.34 13.86
C ASP A 173 13.10 -11.38 15.05
N VAL A 174 11.93 -10.81 15.37
CA VAL A 174 11.73 -10.09 16.63
C VAL A 174 10.59 -10.72 17.40
N ILE A 175 10.91 -11.81 18.09
CA ILE A 175 10.21 -12.18 19.32
C ILE A 175 10.64 -11.11 20.35
N VAL A 176 9.72 -10.20 20.69
CA VAL A 176 9.83 -9.42 21.94
C VAL A 176 9.29 -10.26 23.08
#